data_AF-A0A090W9V0-F1
#
_entry.id   AF-A0A090W9V0-F1
#
_cell.length_a   1.000
_cell.length_b   1.000
_cell.length_c   1.000
_cell.angle_alpha   90.00
_cell.angle_beta   90.00
_cell.angle_gamma   90.00
#
_symmetry.space_group_name_H-M   'P 1'
#
loop_
_entity.id
_entity.type
_entity.pdbx_description
1 polymer ?
#
loop_
_entity_poly.entity_id
_entity_poly.type
_entity_poly.pdbx_seq_one_letter_code
_entity_poly.pdbx_strand_id
1 'polypeptide(L)'
;MTNRHSNTIVISIKKPVFLNMLFVVLFFLGSTQFIKAQNKDLTWDELANQYECPEWFRDAKFGIWFHWGPQAVPEQGGGWYARHMYMKDVGRQKFGKMANPYHLQTYGHPSEFGFKDIIHSWKAEKFDAEYLINFSKEMVQNIL
;
A
#
# COMPACT_ATOMS: atom_id res chain seq x y z
N MET A 1 -11.95 83.11 -15.79
CA MET A 1 -11.70 81.89 -16.61
C MET A 1 -10.90 80.92 -15.77
N THR A 2 -11.47 79.75 -15.51
CA THR A 2 -10.96 78.70 -14.64
C THR A 2 -9.78 77.95 -15.27
N ASN A 3 -8.71 77.69 -14.53
CA ASN A 3 -7.79 76.61 -14.87
C ASN A 3 -7.46 75.80 -13.61
N ARG A 4 -8.07 74.61 -13.52
CA ARG A 4 -7.67 73.56 -12.58
C ARG A 4 -6.45 72.87 -13.20
N HIS A 5 -5.30 72.98 -12.56
CA HIS A 5 -4.17 72.09 -12.88
C HIS A 5 -4.34 70.78 -12.12
N SER A 6 -4.60 69.72 -12.90
CA SER A 6 -4.62 68.32 -12.47
C SER A 6 -3.21 67.86 -12.15
N ASN A 7 -2.92 67.52 -10.90
CA ASN A 7 -1.67 66.89 -10.51
C ASN A 7 -1.72 65.39 -10.84
N THR A 8 -1.24 65.03 -12.03
CA THR A 8 -0.98 63.64 -12.39
C THR A 8 0.30 63.19 -11.67
N ILE A 9 0.16 62.31 -10.68
CA ILE A 9 1.30 61.67 -10.02
C ILE A 9 1.87 60.62 -11.00
N VAL A 10 2.99 60.94 -11.65
CA VAL A 10 3.74 59.99 -12.47
C VAL A 10 4.63 59.17 -11.55
N ILE A 11 4.22 57.93 -11.27
CA ILE A 11 5.03 56.98 -10.50
C ILE A 11 6.16 56.48 -11.41
N SER A 12 7.38 57.00 -11.23
CA SER A 12 8.57 56.56 -11.95
C SER A 12 9.20 55.36 -11.24
N ILE A 13 9.01 54.16 -11.81
CA ILE A 13 9.65 52.94 -11.31
C ILE A 13 11.13 52.97 -11.72
N LYS A 14 12.04 52.90 -10.75
CA LYS A 14 13.49 52.88 -11.02
C LYS A 14 13.85 51.62 -11.81
N LYS A 15 14.61 51.77 -12.91
CA LYS A 15 15.10 50.67 -13.77
C LYS A 15 15.61 49.41 -13.03
N PRO A 16 16.41 49.49 -11.95
CA PRO A 16 16.84 48.29 -11.22
C PRO A 16 15.68 47.55 -10.52
N VAL A 17 14.64 48.26 -10.09
CA VAL A 17 13.44 47.66 -9.48
C VAL A 17 12.61 46.95 -10.56
N PHE A 18 12.49 47.56 -11.75
CA PHE A 18 11.83 46.93 -12.90
C PHE A 18 12.57 45.67 -13.36
N LEU A 19 13.91 45.72 -13.44
CA LEU A 19 14.74 44.58 -13.82
C LEU A 19 14.63 43.44 -12.79
N ASN A 20 14.67 43.76 -11.49
CA ASN A 20 14.51 42.77 -10.43
C ASN A 20 13.10 42.16 -10.42
N MET A 21 12.05 42.96 -10.66
CA MET A 21 10.69 42.44 -10.84
C MET A 21 10.59 41.51 -12.05
N LEU A 22 11.25 41.85 -13.16
CA LEU A 22 11.31 40.98 -14.34
C LEU A 22 12.01 39.66 -14.04
N PHE A 23 13.12 39.68 -13.31
CA PHE A 23 13.83 38.47 -12.87
C PHE A 23 12.97 37.59 -11.95
N VAL A 24 12.23 38.19 -11.00
CA VAL A 24 11.32 37.46 -10.12
C VAL A 24 10.17 36.83 -10.92
N VAL A 25 9.57 37.58 -11.86
CA VAL A 25 8.50 37.06 -12.73
C VAL A 25 9.00 35.92 -13.63
N LEU A 26 10.21 36.05 -14.20
CA LEU A 26 10.83 34.99 -15.00
C LEU A 26 11.20 33.77 -14.17
N PHE A 27 11.63 33.95 -12.91
CA PHE A 27 11.90 32.86 -11.98
C PHE A 27 10.62 32.06 -11.65
N PHE A 28 9.50 32.75 -11.43
CA PHE A 28 8.21 32.08 -11.22
C PHE A 28 7.65 31.43 -12.49
N LEU A 29 7.79 32.06 -13.66
CA LEU A 29 7.40 31.47 -14.95
C LEU A 29 8.24 30.25 -15.34
N GLY A 30 9.53 30.22 -14.96
CA GLY A 30 10.41 29.07 -15.19
C GLY A 30 10.16 27.89 -14.23
N SER A 31 9.37 28.10 -13.17
CA SER A 31 9.12 27.11 -12.12
C SER A 31 7.83 26.29 -12.30
N THR A 32 7.06 26.51 -13.37
CA THR A 32 5.91 25.65 -13.67
C THR A 32 6.40 24.32 -14.24
N GLN A 33 6.76 23.39 -13.35
CA GLN A 33 6.87 21.99 -13.73
C GLN A 33 5.48 21.48 -14.11
N PHE A 34 5.32 20.98 -15.33
CA PHE A 34 4.15 20.20 -15.69
C PHE A 34 4.14 18.93 -14.82
N ILE A 35 3.27 18.89 -13.82
CA ILE A 35 2.90 17.64 -13.18
C ILE A 35 2.13 16.85 -14.25
N LYS A 36 2.79 15.90 -14.90
CA LYS A 36 2.07 14.89 -15.67
C LYS A 36 1.26 14.05 -14.68
N ALA A 37 -0.06 14.06 -14.84
CA ALA A 37 -0.94 13.14 -14.13
C ALA A 37 -0.51 11.69 -14.40
N GLN A 38 -0.83 10.79 -13.46
CA GLN A 38 -0.53 9.35 -13.51
C GLN A 38 -0.84 8.76 -14.91
N ASN A 39 0.00 7.81 -15.33
CA ASN A 39 0.01 7.14 -16.64
C ASN A 39 -1.38 6.85 -17.22
N LYS A 40 -1.48 6.97 -18.55
CA LYS A 40 -2.61 6.49 -19.37
C LYS A 40 -2.99 5.06 -18.95
N ASP A 41 -4.28 4.79 -18.73
CA ASP A 41 -4.78 3.42 -18.58
C ASP A 41 -4.50 2.64 -19.87
N LEU A 42 -3.67 1.61 -19.75
CA LEU A 42 -3.26 0.77 -20.86
C LEU A 42 -4.31 -0.32 -21.10
N THR A 43 -4.52 -0.69 -22.35
CA THR A 43 -5.27 -1.92 -22.68
C THR A 43 -4.47 -3.15 -22.24
N TRP A 44 -5.14 -4.32 -22.18
CA TRP A 44 -4.44 -5.58 -21.90
C TRP A 44 -3.30 -5.88 -22.88
N ASP A 45 -3.49 -5.59 -24.16
CA ASP A 45 -2.46 -5.77 -25.18
C ASP A 45 -1.29 -4.80 -24.99
N GLU A 46 -1.58 -3.54 -24.66
CA GLU A 46 -0.54 -2.56 -24.35
C GLU A 46 0.28 -2.96 -23.11
N LEU A 47 -0.36 -3.50 -22.07
CA LEU A 47 0.32 -4.01 -20.87
C LEU A 47 1.20 -5.22 -21.18
N ALA A 48 0.67 -6.20 -21.91
CA ALA A 48 1.39 -7.42 -22.24
C ALA A 48 2.63 -7.13 -23.12
N ASN A 49 2.49 -6.23 -24.11
CA ASN A 49 3.58 -5.86 -25.00
C ASN A 49 4.69 -5.05 -24.31
N GLN A 50 4.37 -4.37 -23.20
CA GLN A 50 5.34 -3.56 -22.45
C GLN A 50 5.94 -4.31 -21.25
N TYR A 51 5.37 -5.44 -20.85
CA TYR A 51 5.84 -6.17 -19.67
C TYR A 51 7.13 -6.93 -19.99
N GLU A 52 8.20 -6.56 -19.28
CA GLU A 52 9.41 -7.35 -19.17
C GLU A 52 9.60 -7.77 -17.71
N CYS A 53 9.87 -9.06 -17.49
CA CYS A 53 10.18 -9.56 -16.16
C CYS A 53 11.55 -9.03 -15.73
N PRO A 54 11.66 -8.26 -14.63
CA PRO A 54 12.91 -7.61 -14.27
C PRO A 54 13.99 -8.64 -13.91
N GLU A 55 15.24 -8.38 -14.33
CA GLU A 55 16.35 -9.33 -14.19
C GLU A 55 16.56 -9.77 -12.73
N TRP A 56 16.45 -8.87 -11.75
CA TRP A 56 16.59 -9.23 -10.34
C TRP A 56 15.58 -10.30 -9.89
N PHE A 57 14.35 -10.29 -10.42
CA PHE A 57 13.32 -11.27 -10.06
C PHE A 57 13.58 -12.59 -10.78
N ARG A 58 14.02 -12.51 -12.04
CA ARG A 58 14.48 -13.69 -12.79
C ARG A 58 15.63 -14.36 -12.06
N ASP A 59 16.58 -13.60 -11.52
CA ASP A 59 17.77 -14.09 -10.83
C ASP A 59 17.51 -14.59 -9.41
N ALA A 60 16.46 -14.12 -8.74
CA ALA A 60 16.18 -14.48 -7.35
C ALA A 60 15.97 -16.00 -7.11
N LYS A 61 15.33 -16.70 -8.06
CA LYS A 61 15.00 -18.16 -8.09
C LYS A 61 14.18 -18.74 -6.92
N PHE A 62 14.38 -18.26 -5.71
CA PHE A 62 13.77 -18.74 -4.49
C PHE A 62 13.36 -17.56 -3.60
N GLY A 63 12.21 -17.70 -2.93
CA GLY A 63 11.66 -16.68 -2.06
C GLY A 63 10.85 -17.30 -0.93
N ILE A 64 10.76 -16.59 0.19
CA ILE A 64 10.04 -17.03 1.39
C ILE A 64 8.81 -16.13 1.58
N TRP A 65 7.68 -16.75 1.89
CA TRP A 65 6.41 -16.08 2.15
C TRP A 65 5.74 -16.67 3.39
N PHE A 66 5.08 -15.83 4.19
CA PHE A 66 4.40 -16.22 5.41
C PHE A 66 2.89 -15.95 5.35
N HIS A 67 2.08 -16.97 5.57
CA HIS A 67 0.63 -16.82 5.76
C HIS A 67 0.34 -16.55 7.25
N TRP A 68 0.48 -15.29 7.66
CA TRP A 68 0.33 -14.89 9.06
C TRP A 68 -0.60 -13.68 9.19
N GLY A 69 -1.55 -13.76 10.13
CA GLY A 69 -2.66 -12.83 10.26
C GLY A 69 -3.68 -13.32 11.27
N PRO A 70 -4.87 -12.70 11.36
CA PRO A 70 -5.94 -13.12 12.27
C PRO A 70 -6.35 -14.59 12.16
N GLN A 71 -6.23 -15.16 10.96
CA GLN A 71 -6.47 -16.59 10.71
C GLN A 71 -5.54 -17.53 11.50
N ALA A 72 -4.42 -17.03 12.03
CA ALA A 72 -3.49 -17.80 12.85
C ALA A 72 -3.92 -17.84 14.33
N VAL A 73 -4.78 -16.93 14.80
CA VAL A 73 -5.23 -16.86 16.21
C VAL A 73 -5.85 -18.18 16.70
N PRO A 74 -6.69 -18.89 15.94
CA PRO A 74 -7.27 -20.13 16.40
C PRO A 74 -6.28 -21.30 16.43
N GLU A 75 -5.11 -21.16 15.79
CA GLU A 75 -4.06 -22.19 15.67
C GLU A 75 -4.55 -23.56 15.12
N GLN A 76 -5.75 -23.58 14.54
CA GLN A 76 -6.45 -24.75 14.05
C GLN A 76 -7.20 -24.44 12.75
N GLY A 77 -7.60 -25.48 12.02
CA GLY A 77 -8.45 -25.34 10.82
C GLY A 77 -7.77 -24.72 9.58
N GLY A 78 -6.48 -24.40 9.66
CA GLY A 78 -5.65 -23.96 8.53
C GLY A 78 -5.96 -22.54 8.05
N GLY A 79 -5.28 -22.11 6.97
CA GLY A 79 -5.36 -20.73 6.47
C GLY A 79 -6.73 -20.26 5.97
N TRP A 80 -7.74 -21.15 5.95
CA TRP A 80 -9.10 -20.84 5.53
C TRP A 80 -10.09 -20.89 6.70
N TYR A 81 -9.59 -20.76 7.93
CA TYR A 81 -10.41 -20.86 9.14
C TYR A 81 -11.66 -19.97 9.09
N ALA A 82 -11.52 -18.71 8.66
CA ALA A 82 -12.61 -17.75 8.53
C ALA A 82 -13.78 -18.26 7.67
N ARG A 83 -13.51 -19.11 6.69
CA ARG A 83 -14.52 -19.78 5.87
C ARG A 83 -15.03 -21.05 6.56
N HIS A 84 -14.11 -21.94 6.94
CA HIS A 84 -14.45 -23.28 7.40
C HIS A 84 -15.10 -23.32 8.79
N MET A 85 -14.91 -22.28 9.62
CA MET A 85 -15.59 -22.19 10.92
C MET A 85 -17.12 -22.10 10.79
N TYR A 86 -17.65 -21.68 9.64
CA TYR A 86 -19.10 -21.63 9.36
C TYR A 86 -19.63 -22.91 8.69
N MET A 87 -18.76 -23.88 8.39
CA MET A 87 -19.11 -25.05 7.60
C MET A 87 -19.07 -26.30 8.49
N LYS A 88 -20.22 -26.94 8.70
CA LYS A 88 -20.30 -28.26 9.38
C LYS A 88 -19.61 -29.37 8.59
N ASP A 89 -19.57 -29.24 7.27
CA ASP A 89 -18.86 -30.12 6.35
C ASP A 89 -18.09 -29.28 5.33
N VAL A 90 -16.78 -29.52 5.21
CA VAL A 90 -15.87 -28.87 4.25
C VAL A 90 -15.83 -29.59 2.89
N GLY A 91 -16.67 -30.62 2.72
CA GLY A 91 -16.83 -31.36 1.47
C GLY A 91 -15.55 -32.10 1.07
N ARG A 92 -15.10 -31.92 -0.18
CA ARG A 92 -13.90 -32.61 -0.72
C ARG A 92 -12.58 -31.96 -0.28
N GLN A 93 -12.63 -30.87 0.50
CA GLN A 93 -11.41 -30.22 0.98
C GLN A 93 -10.70 -31.14 1.98
N LYS A 94 -9.42 -31.41 1.73
CA LYS A 94 -8.59 -32.28 2.58
C LYS A 94 -8.10 -31.58 3.86
N PHE A 95 -8.47 -30.32 4.08
CA PHE A 95 -8.04 -29.48 5.19
C PHE A 95 -9.25 -28.72 5.77
N GLY A 96 -9.09 -28.14 6.96
CA GLY A 96 -10.10 -27.25 7.54
C GLY A 96 -11.29 -27.91 8.25
N LYS A 97 -11.41 -29.25 8.20
CA LYS A 97 -12.45 -30.01 8.91
C LYS A 97 -12.51 -29.69 10.42
N MET A 98 -11.38 -29.30 11.01
CA MET A 98 -11.30 -28.94 12.43
C MET A 98 -11.74 -27.50 12.74
N ALA A 99 -11.93 -26.63 11.75
CA ALA A 99 -12.24 -25.22 12.00
C ALA A 99 -13.57 -25.05 12.76
N ASN A 100 -14.67 -25.63 12.24
CA ASN A 100 -15.98 -25.53 12.87
C ASN A 100 -16.06 -26.21 14.27
N PRO A 101 -15.66 -27.49 14.46
CA PRO A 101 -15.75 -28.12 15.78
C PRO A 101 -14.87 -27.41 16.82
N TYR A 102 -13.66 -26.98 16.44
CA TYR A 102 -12.80 -26.20 17.34
C TYR A 102 -13.43 -24.84 17.69
N HIS A 103 -14.04 -24.18 16.71
CA HIS A 103 -14.71 -22.90 16.93
C HIS A 103 -15.85 -23.02 17.94
N LEU A 104 -16.71 -24.02 17.74
CA LEU A 104 -17.83 -24.31 18.64
C LEU A 104 -17.37 -24.59 20.07
N GLN A 105 -16.27 -25.33 20.23
CA GLN A 105 -15.71 -25.68 21.54
C GLN A 105 -15.05 -24.48 22.24
N THR A 106 -14.33 -23.65 21.49
CA THR A 106 -13.43 -22.62 22.05
C THR A 106 -14.12 -21.26 22.21
N TYR A 107 -14.94 -20.88 21.21
CA TYR A 107 -15.52 -19.55 21.09
C TYR A 107 -17.05 -19.57 21.14
N GLY A 108 -17.68 -20.70 20.83
CA GLY A 108 -19.13 -20.86 20.79
C GLY A 108 -19.68 -20.82 19.36
N HIS A 109 -20.99 -20.57 19.23
CA HIS A 109 -21.64 -20.58 17.93
C HIS A 109 -21.17 -19.39 17.07
N PRO A 110 -20.79 -19.61 15.80
CA PRO A 110 -20.19 -18.56 14.97
C PRO A 110 -21.15 -17.42 14.56
N SER A 111 -22.46 -17.52 14.88
CA SER A 111 -23.41 -16.40 14.78
C SER A 111 -23.23 -15.37 15.90
N GLU A 112 -22.80 -15.81 17.08
CA GLU A 112 -22.62 -14.97 18.26
C GLU A 112 -21.18 -14.44 18.34
N PHE A 113 -20.22 -15.33 18.09
CA PHE A 113 -18.79 -15.00 18.06
C PHE A 113 -18.22 -15.40 16.70
N GLY A 114 -18.12 -14.46 15.78
CA GLY A 114 -17.67 -14.71 14.41
C GLY A 114 -16.17 -14.49 14.20
N PHE A 115 -15.72 -14.68 12.95
CA PHE A 115 -14.35 -14.33 12.59
C PHE A 115 -14.04 -12.84 12.80
N LYS A 116 -15.07 -11.97 12.67
CA LYS A 116 -14.97 -10.53 12.97
C LYS A 116 -14.47 -10.28 14.40
N ASP A 117 -14.86 -11.13 15.34
CA ASP A 117 -14.51 -11.01 16.75
C ASP A 117 -13.10 -11.56 17.02
N ILE A 118 -12.71 -12.66 16.33
CA ILE A 118 -11.35 -13.21 16.36
C ILE A 118 -10.31 -12.19 15.89
N ILE A 119 -10.62 -11.38 14.86
CA ILE A 119 -9.69 -10.38 14.32
C ILE A 119 -9.20 -9.41 15.40
N HIS A 120 -10.06 -9.06 16.36
CA HIS A 120 -9.68 -8.17 17.45
C HIS A 120 -8.67 -8.77 18.43
N SER A 121 -8.59 -10.10 18.52
CA SER A 121 -7.61 -10.81 19.35
C SER A 121 -6.25 -10.97 18.70
N TRP A 122 -6.11 -10.69 17.40
CA TRP A 122 -4.82 -10.72 16.73
C TRP A 122 -4.02 -9.45 17.06
N LYS A 123 -3.13 -9.56 18.05
CA LYS A 123 -2.32 -8.45 18.56
C LYS A 123 -0.86 -8.47 18.15
N ALA A 124 -0.37 -9.60 17.64
CA ALA A 124 1.03 -9.77 17.26
C ALA A 124 2.03 -9.39 18.39
N GLU A 125 1.69 -9.67 19.65
CA GLU A 125 2.38 -9.11 20.83
C GLU A 125 3.87 -9.49 20.93
N LYS A 126 4.26 -10.63 20.36
CA LYS A 126 5.63 -11.13 20.33
C LYS A 126 6.26 -11.07 18.94
N PHE A 127 5.70 -10.24 18.05
CA PHE A 127 6.22 -10.14 16.70
C PHE A 127 7.57 -9.41 16.69
N ASP A 128 8.56 -10.08 16.10
CA ASP A 128 9.87 -9.53 15.84
C ASP A 128 10.13 -9.59 14.32
N ALA A 129 10.03 -8.41 13.69
CA ALA A 129 10.25 -8.28 12.25
C ALA A 129 11.71 -8.50 11.87
N GLU A 130 12.66 -8.07 12.72
CA GLU A 130 14.09 -8.18 12.45
C GLU A 130 14.53 -9.64 12.49
N TYR A 131 14.11 -10.37 13.52
CA TYR A 131 14.32 -11.81 13.61
C TYR A 131 13.76 -12.53 12.38
N LEU A 132 12.51 -12.23 11.97
CA LEU A 132 11.88 -12.91 10.83
C LEU A 132 12.63 -12.68 9.51
N ILE A 133 13.11 -11.45 9.28
CA ILE A 133 13.89 -11.10 8.09
C ILE A 133 15.28 -11.77 8.13
N ASN A 134 15.95 -11.75 9.29
CA ASN A 134 17.27 -12.36 9.43
C ASN A 134 17.21 -13.87 9.23
N PHE A 135 16.24 -14.55 9.86
CA PHE A 135 15.94 -15.96 9.63
C PHE A 135 15.69 -16.24 8.15
N SER A 136 14.86 -15.43 7.48
CA SER A 136 14.55 -15.63 6.07
C SER A 136 15.79 -15.50 5.18
N LYS A 137 16.64 -14.51 5.42
CA LYS A 137 17.90 -14.32 4.68
C LYS A 137 18.85 -15.50 4.88
N GLU A 138 19.02 -15.96 6.12
CA GLU A 138 19.86 -17.11 6.45
C GLU A 138 19.38 -18.37 5.72
N MET A 139 18.07 -18.63 5.71
CA MET A 139 17.49 -19.77 4.99
C MET A 139 17.73 -19.70 3.48
N VAL A 140 17.59 -18.53 2.86
CA VAL A 140 17.88 -18.36 1.42
C VAL A 140 19.36 -18.62 1.13
N GLN A 141 20.27 -18.09 1.97
CA GLN A 141 21.72 -18.28 1.83
C GLN A 141 22.16 -19.73 2.03
N ASN A 142 21.43 -20.52 2.82
CA ASN A 142 21.75 -21.93 3.07
C ASN A 142 21.24 -22.87 1.97
N ILE A 143 20.26 -22.44 1.16
CA ILE A 143 19.66 -23.25 0.09
C ILE A 143 20.36 -23.04 -1.26
N LEU A 144 20.86 -21.83 -1.52
CA LEU A 144 21.53 -21.42 -2.77
C LEU A 144 23.05 -21.44 -2.63
#